data_AF-A0A926KSM5-F1
#
_entry.id   AF-A0A926KSM5-F1
#
_cell.length_a   1.000
_cell.length_b   1.000
_cell.length_c   1.000
_cell.angle_alpha   90.00
_cell.angle_beta   90.00
_cell.angle_gamma   90.00
#
_symmetry.space_group_name_H-M   'P 1'
#
loop_
_entity.id
_entity.type
_entity.pdbx_description
1 polymer ?
#
loop_
_entity_poly.entity_id
_entity_poly.type
_entity_poly.pdbx_seq_one_letter_code
_entity_poly.pdbx_strand_id
1 'polypeptide(L)'
;MSKQLAHAVIRAFQDKYTLRHYAVGSAYQNDDDDRIAELQSLGFLACSEETEPTQDEDTDDPAPGLDKDSQDPPAGSPGDTTDEDRLKHVGGGYFLLPNGEKVRGKDEALEALKALDEAAKVSPDAAE
;
A
#
# COMPACT_ATOMS: atom_id res chain seq x y z
N MET A 1 -22.47 -14.17 18.08
CA MET A 1 -22.51 -12.70 17.93
C MET A 1 -21.31 -12.33 17.07
N SER A 2 -21.53 -12.13 15.78
CA SER A 2 -20.46 -11.71 14.86
C SER A 2 -20.19 -10.24 15.13
N LYS A 3 -18.98 -9.90 15.58
CA LYS A 3 -18.59 -8.52 15.82
C LYS A 3 -18.33 -7.88 14.46
N GLN A 4 -19.26 -7.09 13.97
CA GLN A 4 -19.00 -6.21 12.83
C GLN A 4 -18.11 -5.08 13.32
N LEU A 5 -16.79 -5.26 13.20
CA LEU A 5 -15.81 -4.25 13.56
C LEU A 5 -15.86 -3.15 12.50
N ALA A 6 -16.17 -1.93 12.93
CA ALA A 6 -16.07 -0.76 12.07
C ALA A 6 -14.60 -0.30 12.07
N HIS A 7 -14.01 -0.22 10.88
CA HIS A 7 -12.63 0.20 10.69
C HIS A 7 -12.60 1.63 10.15
N ALA A 8 -11.81 2.49 10.77
CA ALA A 8 -11.62 3.85 10.28
C ALA A 8 -10.85 3.83 8.95
N VAL A 9 -11.37 4.54 7.96
CA VAL A 9 -10.73 4.73 6.66
C VAL A 9 -9.63 5.75 6.81
N ILE A 10 -8.38 5.35 6.64
CA ILE A 10 -7.22 6.25 6.72
C ILE A 10 -6.86 6.84 5.36
N ARG A 11 -7.29 6.21 4.27
CA ARG A 11 -7.08 6.67 2.90
C ARG A 11 -8.33 6.44 2.08
N ALA A 12 -8.78 7.47 1.37
CA ALA A 12 -9.98 7.38 0.57
C ALA A 12 -9.85 6.29 -0.51
N PHE A 13 -10.89 5.48 -0.66
CA PHE A 13 -10.92 4.39 -1.64
C PHE A 13 -12.32 4.13 -2.16
N GLN A 14 -12.40 3.54 -3.36
CA GLN A 14 -13.64 2.99 -3.88
C GLN A 14 -13.66 1.49 -3.63
N ASP A 15 -14.68 1.00 -2.94
CA ASP A 15 -14.84 -0.42 -2.72
C ASP A 15 -15.29 -1.14 -4.01
N LYS A 16 -14.60 -2.21 -4.39
CA LYS A 16 -14.82 -2.88 -5.68
C LYS A 16 -16.15 -3.65 -5.78
N TYR A 17 -16.77 -4.00 -4.65
CA TYR A 17 -18.01 -4.78 -4.62
C TYR A 17 -19.24 -3.89 -4.54
N THR A 18 -19.17 -2.86 -3.69
CA THR A 18 -20.27 -1.93 -3.45
C THR A 18 -20.19 -0.68 -4.33
N LEU A 19 -19.05 -0.44 -4.97
CA LEU A 19 -18.72 0.76 -5.74
C LEU A 19 -18.83 2.07 -4.95
N ARG A 20 -19.00 1.97 -3.62
CA ARG A 20 -19.07 3.11 -2.72
C ARG A 20 -17.69 3.68 -2.53
N HIS A 21 -17.62 5.00 -2.57
CA HIS A 21 -16.44 5.75 -2.20
C HIS A 21 -16.47 6.02 -0.70
N TYR A 22 -15.40 5.66 -0.01
CA TYR A 22 -15.20 5.94 1.41
C TYR A 22 -14.15 7.04 1.53
N ALA A 23 -14.50 8.12 2.24
CA ALA A 23 -13.58 9.21 2.52
C ALA A 23 -12.69 8.87 3.73
N VAL A 24 -11.55 9.55 3.85
CA VAL A 24 -10.72 9.47 5.05
C VAL A 24 -11.54 9.87 6.29
N GLY A 25 -11.35 9.17 7.40
CA GLY A 25 -12.12 9.30 8.64
C GLY A 25 -13.47 8.59 8.63
N SER A 26 -13.95 8.11 7.47
CA SER A 26 -15.22 7.37 7.42
C SER A 26 -15.10 5.99 8.06
N ALA A 27 -16.21 5.47 8.57
CA ALA A 27 -16.27 4.09 9.05
C ALA A 27 -16.53 3.12 7.89
N TYR A 28 -15.70 2.09 7.78
CA TYR A 28 -15.90 0.97 6.87
C TYR A 28 -16.32 -0.26 7.68
N GLN A 29 -17.47 -0.84 7.34
CA GLN A 29 -18.00 -2.03 7.98
C GLN A 29 -18.17 -3.11 6.92
N ASN A 30 -17.55 -4.27 7.14
CA ASN A 30 -17.67 -5.44 6.30
C ASN A 30 -17.58 -6.69 7.19
N ASP A 31 -18.20 -7.78 6.76
CA ASP A 31 -18.14 -9.08 7.44
C ASP A 31 -17.02 -9.97 6.87
N ASP A 32 -16.31 -9.49 5.86
CA ASP A 32 -15.21 -10.19 5.16
C ASP A 32 -13.85 -9.77 5.75
N ASP A 33 -13.32 -10.63 6.64
CA ASP A 33 -12.02 -10.41 7.31
C ASP A 33 -10.85 -10.35 6.31
N ASP A 34 -10.88 -11.17 5.25
CA ASP A 34 -9.86 -11.15 4.21
C ASP A 34 -9.83 -9.78 3.52
N ARG A 35 -11.01 -9.24 3.18
CA ARG A 35 -11.15 -7.91 2.58
C ARG A 35 -10.67 -6.80 3.50
N ILE A 36 -10.98 -6.87 4.79
CA ILE A 36 -10.52 -5.90 5.78
C ILE A 36 -8.99 -5.96 5.89
N ALA A 37 -8.41 -7.15 5.99
CA ALA A 37 -6.97 -7.34 6.09
C ALA A 37 -6.23 -6.84 4.84
N GLU A 38 -6.79 -7.07 3.63
CA GLU A 38 -6.27 -6.48 2.39
C GLU A 38 -6.23 -4.96 2.48
N LEU A 39 -7.35 -4.34 2.87
CA LEU A 39 -7.45 -2.88 2.94
C LEU A 39 -6.56 -2.29 4.05
N GLN A 40 -6.38 -2.98 5.17
CA GLN A 40 -5.44 -2.61 6.23
C GLN A 40 -3.99 -2.70 5.75
N SER A 41 -3.62 -3.81 5.10
CA SER A 41 -2.27 -4.04 4.53
C SER A 41 -1.92 -3.02 3.44
N LEU A 42 -2.92 -2.61 2.66
CA LEU A 42 -2.77 -1.55 1.65
C LEU A 42 -2.78 -0.13 2.24
N GLY A 43 -3.05 0.02 3.53
CA GLY A 43 -3.12 1.33 4.21
C GLY A 43 -4.36 2.14 3.83
N PHE A 44 -5.48 1.49 3.53
CA PHE A 44 -6.80 2.12 3.36
C PHE A 44 -7.60 2.15 4.65
N LEU A 45 -7.45 1.14 5.49
CA LEU A 45 -8.10 1.05 6.80
C LEU A 45 -7.05 1.04 7.92
N ALA A 46 -7.42 1.57 9.08
CA ALA A 46 -6.59 1.44 10.28
C ALA A 46 -6.47 -0.04 10.67
N CYS A 47 -5.23 -0.52 10.83
CA CYS A 47 -4.94 -1.74 11.56
C CYS A 47 -5.46 -1.54 12.98
N SER A 48 -6.41 -2.38 13.39
CA SER A 48 -7.20 -2.22 14.61
C SER A 48 -6.35 -2.19 15.89
N GLU A 49 -5.87 -1.01 16.24
CA GLU A 49 -5.52 -0.56 17.59
C GLU A 49 -6.20 0.80 17.78
N GLU A 50 -7.33 0.76 18.49
CA GLU A 50 -8.03 1.88 19.15
C GLU A 50 -7.55 3.30 18.81
N THR A 51 -8.08 3.89 17.73
CA THR A 51 -7.96 5.34 17.49
C THR A 51 -9.28 6.00 17.84
N GLU A 52 -9.28 6.74 18.94
CA GLU A 52 -10.33 7.70 19.30
C GLU A 52 -10.56 8.67 18.12
N PRO A 53 -11.81 8.94 17.74
CA PRO A 53 -12.09 9.90 16.68
C PRO A 53 -11.82 11.30 17.23
N THR A 54 -10.72 11.93 16.84
CA THR A 54 -10.59 13.38 17.02
C THR A 54 -11.52 14.05 16.01
N GLN A 55 -12.75 14.25 16.49
CA GLN A 55 -13.74 15.15 15.97
C GLN A 55 -13.19 16.57 16.12
N ASP A 56 -12.60 17.10 15.06
CA ASP A 56 -12.41 18.54 14.91
C ASP A 56 -13.50 19.04 13.94
N GLU A 57 -14.36 19.88 14.49
CA GLU A 57 -15.56 20.44 13.87
C GLU A 57 -15.28 21.39 12.70
N ASP A 58 -16.36 21.65 11.96
CA ASP A 58 -16.64 22.85 11.16
C ASP A 58 -15.78 23.10 9.91
N THR A 59 -16.36 22.86 8.72
CA THR A 59 -16.79 23.96 7.84
C THR A 59 -17.77 23.45 6.78
N ASP A 60 -19.02 23.92 6.89
CA ASP A 60 -19.94 24.38 5.84
C ASP A 60 -19.76 23.83 4.39
N ASP A 61 -20.80 23.13 3.93
CA ASP A 61 -21.11 22.88 2.51
C ASP A 61 -21.31 24.23 1.78
N PRO A 62 -20.69 24.46 0.60
CA PRO A 62 -21.39 24.00 -0.60
C PRO A 62 -20.48 23.44 -1.72
N ALA A 63 -20.91 22.33 -2.30
CA ALA A 63 -20.49 21.85 -3.62
C ALA A 63 -20.85 22.88 -4.74
N PRO A 64 -20.45 22.66 -6.01
CA PRO A 64 -19.20 22.17 -6.60
C PRO A 64 -18.61 23.19 -7.63
N GLY A 65 -17.30 23.17 -7.88
CA GLY A 65 -16.66 24.06 -8.86
C GLY A 65 -15.52 23.38 -9.62
N LEU A 66 -15.52 23.56 -10.93
CA LEU A 66 -14.61 23.00 -11.93
C LEU A 66 -13.13 23.39 -11.75
N ASP A 67 -12.29 22.60 -12.45
CA ASP A 67 -10.95 22.89 -12.96
C ASP A 67 -9.79 23.09 -11.97
N LYS A 68 -8.87 22.11 -11.93
CA LYS A 68 -7.50 22.31 -12.45
C LYS A 68 -6.68 21.03 -12.48
N ASP A 69 -6.31 20.64 -13.69
CA ASP A 69 -4.99 20.07 -14.00
C ASP A 69 -3.89 20.87 -13.27
N SER A 70 -3.17 20.24 -12.35
CA SER A 70 -1.78 20.60 -11.99
C SER A 70 -1.12 19.45 -11.22
N GLN A 71 -0.02 18.99 -11.79
CA GLN A 71 0.94 18.04 -11.24
C GLN A 71 1.48 18.51 -9.89
N ASP A 72 1.53 17.62 -8.89
CA ASP A 72 2.77 16.98 -8.38
C ASP A 72 2.40 16.11 -7.15
N PRO A 73 2.74 14.80 -7.07
CA PRO A 73 2.62 14.07 -5.82
C PRO A 73 3.78 14.44 -4.87
N PRO A 74 3.52 14.90 -3.63
CA PRO A 74 4.59 15.23 -2.69
C PRO A 74 5.26 13.95 -2.18
N ALA A 75 6.55 13.87 -2.51
CA ALA A 75 7.65 13.21 -1.79
C ALA A 75 7.28 12.21 -0.69
N GLY A 76 7.45 10.92 -1.00
CA GLY A 76 7.59 9.87 0.00
C GLY A 76 8.78 10.15 0.92
N SER A 77 8.57 9.93 2.23
CA SER A 77 9.63 9.99 3.24
C SER A 77 10.76 9.01 2.90
N PRO A 78 12.03 9.44 2.87
CA PRO A 78 13.18 8.57 2.68
C PRO A 78 13.57 7.99 4.05
N GLY A 79 13.54 6.68 4.25
CA GLY A 79 13.92 6.16 5.57
C GLY A 79 14.05 4.67 5.78
N ASP A 80 13.63 3.81 4.87
CA ASP A 80 13.80 2.37 5.04
C ASP A 80 14.10 1.73 3.69
N THR A 81 15.36 1.76 3.28
CA THR A 81 15.84 1.04 2.09
C THR A 81 15.86 -0.45 2.39
N THR A 82 14.68 -1.06 2.43
CA THR A 82 14.52 -2.51 2.54
C THR A 82 14.61 -3.13 1.15
N ASP A 83 15.05 -4.38 1.05
CA ASP A 83 15.24 -5.14 -0.20
C ASP A 83 14.03 -5.05 -1.15
N GLU A 84 12.84 -4.82 -0.60
CA GLU A 84 11.58 -4.57 -1.30
C GLU A 84 11.61 -3.36 -2.26
N ASP A 85 12.34 -2.28 -1.97
CA ASP A 85 12.46 -1.11 -2.86
C ASP A 85 13.20 -1.43 -4.17
N ARG A 86 14.04 -2.48 -4.16
CA ARG A 86 14.76 -2.95 -5.35
C ARG A 86 13.91 -3.89 -6.22
N LEU A 87 12.77 -4.33 -5.71
CA LEU A 87 11.83 -5.23 -6.38
C LEU A 87 10.68 -4.44 -7.00
N LYS A 88 10.57 -4.46 -8.32
CA LYS A 88 9.49 -3.76 -9.01
C LYS A 88 8.27 -4.67 -9.20
N HIS A 89 7.16 -4.40 -8.53
CA HIS A 89 5.90 -5.13 -8.76
C HIS A 89 5.32 -4.78 -10.15
N VAL A 90 5.13 -5.78 -11.02
CA VAL A 90 4.63 -5.61 -12.39
C VAL A 90 3.19 -6.09 -12.60
N GLY A 91 2.49 -6.41 -11.50
CA GLY A 91 1.10 -6.88 -11.51
C GLY A 91 0.96 -8.40 -11.59
N GLY A 92 -0.21 -8.93 -11.22
CA GLY A 92 -0.48 -10.38 -11.23
C GLY A 92 0.32 -11.19 -10.21
N GLY A 93 0.86 -10.53 -9.17
CA GLY A 93 1.74 -11.15 -8.18
C GLY A 93 3.16 -11.39 -8.68
N TYR A 94 3.58 -10.72 -9.75
CA TYR A 94 4.95 -10.82 -10.28
C TYR A 94 5.81 -9.63 -9.89
N PHE A 95 7.05 -9.90 -9.50
CA PHE A 95 8.07 -8.91 -9.16
C PHE A 95 9.22 -9.00 -10.16
N LEU A 96 9.72 -7.85 -10.61
CA LEU A 96 10.83 -7.72 -11.53
C LEU A 96 12.08 -7.38 -10.72
N LEU A 97 13.10 -8.23 -10.85
CA LEU A 97 14.40 -8.10 -10.21
C LEU A 97 15.30 -7.11 -10.97
N PRO A 98 16.39 -6.60 -10.36
CA PRO A 98 17.32 -5.68 -11.02
C PRO A 98 18.07 -6.30 -12.20
N ASN A 99 18.13 -7.62 -12.30
CA ASN A 99 18.66 -8.34 -13.46
C ASN A 99 17.66 -8.40 -14.64
N GLY A 100 16.42 -7.90 -14.47
CA GLY A 100 15.34 -7.97 -15.47
C GLY A 100 14.49 -9.25 -15.41
N GLU A 101 14.74 -10.15 -14.47
CA GLU A 101 13.99 -11.39 -14.29
C GLU A 101 12.65 -11.14 -13.58
N LYS A 102 11.59 -11.84 -14.00
CA LYS A 102 10.27 -11.78 -13.35
C LYS A 102 10.07 -13.00 -12.48
N VAL A 103 9.85 -12.79 -11.20
CA VAL A 103 9.60 -13.85 -10.21
C VAL A 103 8.16 -13.73 -9.71
N ARG A 104 7.49 -14.88 -9.51
CA ARG A 104 6.11 -14.91 -9.02
C ARG A 104 6.12 -15.03 -7.50
N GLY A 105 5.46 -14.10 -6.83
CA GLY A 105 5.43 -14.03 -5.38
C GLY A 105 6.55 -13.16 -4.81
N LYS A 106 6.22 -12.46 -3.74
CA LYS A 106 7.12 -11.50 -3.07
C LYS A 106 8.30 -12.20 -2.41
N ASP A 107 8.03 -13.30 -1.70
CA ASP A 107 9.02 -14.08 -0.95
C ASP A 107 10.10 -14.65 -1.88
N GLU A 108 9.67 -15.27 -2.97
CA GLU A 108 10.55 -15.86 -3.99
C GLU A 108 11.41 -14.78 -4.67
N ALA A 109 10.84 -13.59 -4.86
CA ALA A 109 11.55 -12.47 -5.46
C ALA A 109 12.57 -11.85 -4.51
N LEU A 110 12.30 -11.83 -3.20
CA LEU A 110 13.26 -11.42 -2.15
C LEU A 110 14.45 -12.39 -2.07
N GLU A 111 14.19 -13.69 -2.07
CA GLU A 111 15.26 -14.71 -2.08
C GLU A 111 16.12 -14.60 -3.34
N ALA A 112 15.51 -14.44 -4.50
CA ALA A 112 16.23 -14.29 -5.76
C ALA A 112 17.00 -12.94 -5.82
N LEU A 113 16.47 -11.86 -5.26
CA LEU A 113 17.18 -10.59 -5.11
C LEU A 113 18.40 -10.73 -4.19
N LYS A 114 18.23 -11.40 -3.04
CA LYS A 114 19.31 -11.67 -2.08
C LYS A 114 20.41 -12.52 -2.69
N ALA A 115 20.04 -13.55 -3.45
CA ALA A 115 20.99 -14.39 -4.19
C ALA A 115 21.77 -13.58 -5.25
N LEU A 116 21.11 -12.65 -5.95
CA LEU A 116 21.79 -11.72 -6.88
C LEU A 116 22.72 -10.74 -6.17
N ASP A 117 22.33 -10.24 -5.01
CA ASP A 117 23.15 -9.32 -4.23
C ASP A 117 24.40 -10.01 -3.67
N GLU A 118 24.26 -11.24 -3.16
CA GLU A 118 25.37 -12.12 -2.77
C GLU A 118 26.27 -12.42 -3.99
N ALA A 119 25.70 -12.78 -5.14
CA ALA A 119 26.46 -13.02 -6.37
C ALA A 119 27.22 -11.77 -6.84
N ALA A 120 26.63 -10.57 -6.70
CA ALA A 120 27.27 -9.30 -7.03
C ALA A 120 28.37 -8.90 -6.03
N LYS A 121 28.23 -9.25 -4.74
CA LYS A 121 29.24 -8.99 -3.71
C LYS A 121 30.45 -9.93 -3.79
N VAL A 122 30.29 -11.12 -4.37
CA VAL A 122 31.33 -12.17 -4.41
C VAL A 122 32.29 -12.02 -5.60
N SER A 123 32.09 -11.11 -6.56
CA SER A 123 33.08 -10.87 -7.61
C SER A 123 33.01 -9.46 -8.22
N PRO A 124 34.04 -8.64 -7.96
CA PRO A 124 34.83 -8.15 -9.10
C PRO A 124 36.36 -8.16 -8.88
N ASP A 125 36.93 -9.06 -8.08
CA ASP A 125 38.39 -9.14 -7.86
C ASP A 125 38.97 -10.52 -8.22
N ALA A 126 38.81 -10.93 -9.49
CA ALA A 126 39.55 -12.05 -10.06
C ALA A 126 39.61 -11.95 -11.59
N ALA A 127 40.26 -10.90 -12.10
CA ALA A 127 40.93 -10.90 -13.41
C ALA A 127 41.78 -9.61 -13.53
N GLU A 128 42.92 -9.62 -12.87
CA GLU A 128 44.13 -8.95 -13.36
C GLU A 128 44.69 -9.75 -14.55
#